data_AF-A0A5Z6EHH6-F1
#
_entry.id   AF-A0A5Z6EHH6-F1
#
_cell.length_a   1.000
_cell.length_b   1.000
_cell.length_c   1.000
_cell.angle_alpha   90.00
_cell.angle_beta   90.00
_cell.angle_gamma   90.00
#
_symmetry.space_group_name_H-M   'P 1'
#
loop_
_entity.id
_entity.type
_entity.pdbx_description
1 polymer ?
#
loop_
_entity_poly.entity_id
_entity_poly.type
_entity_poly.pdbx_seq_one_letter_code
_entity_poly.pdbx_strand_id
1 'polypeptide(L)'
;MNVHKSYQTITHYHFDWLTPAGDYPKSAIMVVECKDGRWMIVQEFGEDYGCFEGVLKNECDLITKPTFYPDLRSAAMSGFGMMKQLYPLYDDNLFNEFLSEIPE
;
A
#
# COMPACT_ATOMS: atom_id res chain seq x y z
N MET A 1 20.21 4.73 3.14
CA MET A 1 19.49 4.41 1.89
C MET A 1 18.04 4.22 2.28
N ASN A 2 17.07 4.79 1.56
CA ASN A 2 15.66 4.55 1.87
C ASN A 2 14.97 3.67 0.83
N VAL A 3 13.84 3.04 1.17
CA VAL A 3 13.07 2.14 0.30
C VAL A 3 12.89 2.73 -1.10
N HIS A 4 12.43 3.97 -1.20
CA HIS A 4 12.22 4.68 -2.47
C HIS A 4 13.48 4.75 -3.35
N LYS A 5 14.65 5.03 -2.75
CA LYS A 5 15.93 5.05 -3.49
C LYS A 5 16.40 3.65 -3.87
N SER A 6 16.24 2.67 -2.99
CA SER A 6 16.65 1.28 -3.22
C SER A 6 15.92 0.65 -4.40
N TYR A 7 14.63 0.96 -4.55
CA TYR A 7 13.77 0.38 -5.60
C TYR A 7 13.45 1.35 -6.75
N GLN A 8 14.08 2.52 -6.78
CA GLN A 8 13.90 3.53 -7.83
C GLN A 8 12.42 3.83 -8.10
N THR A 9 11.67 4.18 -7.05
CA THR A 9 10.22 4.37 -7.16
C THR A 9 9.85 5.64 -7.90
N ILE A 10 8.77 5.62 -8.69
CA ILE A 10 8.38 6.73 -9.58
C ILE A 10 6.98 7.31 -9.33
N THR A 11 6.04 6.52 -8.78
CA THR A 11 4.73 7.00 -8.30
C THR A 11 4.25 6.16 -7.11
N HIS A 12 3.25 6.64 -6.40
CA HIS A 12 2.56 5.88 -5.36
C HIS A 12 1.13 6.40 -5.11
N TYR A 13 0.30 5.53 -4.54
CA TYR A 13 -1.05 5.85 -4.10
C TYR A 13 -1.22 5.47 -2.63
N HIS A 14 -1.85 6.35 -1.86
CA HIS A 14 -2.06 6.19 -0.41
C HIS A 14 -3.36 5.46 -0.12
N PHE A 15 -3.29 4.50 0.81
CA PHE A 15 -4.42 3.74 1.33
C PHE A 15 -4.59 4.11 2.80
N ASP A 16 -4.83 5.40 3.05
CA ASP A 16 -4.97 6.03 4.37
C ASP A 16 -6.37 6.63 4.57
N TRP A 17 -7.38 6.07 3.88
CA TRP A 17 -8.77 6.51 3.97
C TRP A 17 -9.25 6.60 5.42
N LEU A 18 -10.09 7.60 5.68
CA LEU A 18 -10.73 7.76 6.99
C LEU A 18 -11.48 6.49 7.38
N THR A 19 -11.35 6.12 8.65
CA THR A 19 -12.13 5.04 9.25
C THR A 19 -13.63 5.33 9.12
N PRO A 20 -14.51 4.33 9.26
CA PRO A 20 -15.96 4.55 9.24
C PRO A 20 -16.48 5.55 10.29
N ALA A 21 -15.70 5.81 11.35
CA ALA A 21 -16.01 6.81 12.36
C ALA A 21 -15.64 8.25 11.93
N GLY A 22 -14.94 8.42 10.80
CA GLY A 22 -14.45 9.70 10.29
C GLY A 22 -13.06 10.10 10.79
N ASP A 23 -12.41 9.26 11.61
CA ASP A 23 -11.06 9.51 12.11
C ASP A 23 -9.99 8.95 11.16
N TYR A 24 -8.78 9.50 11.23
CA TYR A 24 -7.63 9.00 10.49
C TYR A 24 -7.20 7.59 10.99
N PRO A 25 -6.79 6.67 10.11
CA PRO A 25 -6.35 5.34 10.56
C PRO A 25 -5.10 5.40 11.43
N LYS A 26 -4.91 4.35 12.24
CA LYS A 26 -3.72 4.21 13.09
C LYS A 26 -2.47 3.75 12.32
N SER A 27 -2.68 3.11 11.17
CA SER A 27 -1.64 2.66 10.26
C SER A 27 -2.17 2.67 8.84
N ALA A 28 -1.32 2.93 7.86
CA ALA A 28 -1.67 2.91 6.45
C ALA A 28 -0.55 2.31 5.60
N ILE A 29 -0.91 1.98 4.36
CA ILE A 29 0.01 1.51 3.32
C ILE A 29 -0.06 2.42 2.11
N MET A 30 0.96 2.32 1.27
CA MET A 30 0.98 2.84 -0.08
C MET A 30 1.21 1.69 -1.06
N VAL A 31 0.60 1.80 -2.22
CA VAL A 31 0.97 1.03 -3.41
C VAL A 31 1.94 1.85 -4.24
N VAL A 32 3.13 1.30 -4.49
CA VAL A 32 4.29 2.05 -5.00
C VAL A 32 4.81 1.42 -6.28
N GLU A 33 4.97 2.24 -7.33
CA GLU A 33 5.54 1.82 -8.60
C GLU A 33 7.06 1.99 -8.61
N CYS A 34 7.75 0.98 -9.12
CA CYS A 34 9.18 1.01 -9.40
C CYS A 34 9.43 1.43 -10.86
N LYS A 35 10.58 2.05 -11.14
CA LYS A 35 10.96 2.47 -12.51
C LYS A 35 10.98 1.32 -13.53
N ASP A 36 11.09 0.08 -13.07
CA ASP A 36 11.05 -1.11 -13.92
C ASP A 36 9.64 -1.65 -14.21
N GLY A 37 8.60 -0.92 -13.80
CA GLY A 37 7.18 -1.22 -14.03
C GLY A 37 6.55 -2.14 -12.99
N ARG A 38 7.33 -2.67 -12.04
CA ARG A 38 6.78 -3.50 -10.97
C ARG A 38 6.23 -2.65 -9.83
N TRP A 39 5.21 -3.16 -9.18
CA TRP A 39 4.56 -2.52 -8.05
C TRP A 39 4.88 -3.25 -6.75
N MET A 40 4.92 -2.54 -5.63
CA MET A 40 5.11 -3.12 -4.30
C MET A 40 4.23 -2.39 -3.27
N ILE A 41 4.07 -2.99 -2.09
CA ILE A 41 3.31 -2.39 -0.99
C ILE A 41 4.29 -1.95 0.09
N VAL A 42 4.13 -0.70 0.55
CA VAL A 42 4.96 -0.09 1.59
C VAL A 42 4.05 0.40 2.70
N GLN A 43 4.31 0.01 3.95
CA GLN A 43 3.66 0.62 5.10
C GLN A 43 4.14 2.06 5.25
N GLU A 44 3.22 3.00 5.10
CA GLU A 44 3.50 4.44 5.13
C GLU A 44 3.80 4.92 6.55
N PHE A 45 2.89 4.60 7.48
CA PHE A 45 2.98 4.92 8.90
C PHE A 45 2.25 3.88 9.76
N GLY A 46 2.43 3.98 11.07
CA GLY A 46 1.96 2.97 12.02
C GLY A 46 2.80 1.69 11.96
N GLU A 47 2.28 0.58 12.50
CA GLU A 47 3.02 -0.69 12.65
C GLU A 47 2.22 -1.94 12.28
N ASP A 48 0.97 -1.80 11.81
CA ASP A 48 0.04 -2.94 11.78
C ASP A 48 0.26 -3.85 10.55
N TYR A 49 0.80 -3.33 9.45
CA TYR A 49 0.96 -4.05 8.18
C TYR A 49 2.28 -4.83 8.06
N GLY A 50 3.23 -4.62 8.96
CA GLY A 50 4.49 -5.39 8.99
C GLY A 50 4.30 -6.89 9.26
N CYS A 51 3.08 -7.31 9.60
CA CYS A 51 2.72 -8.73 9.71
C CYS A 51 2.56 -9.44 8.35
N PHE A 52 2.40 -8.71 7.25
CA PHE A 52 2.23 -9.28 5.92
C PHE A 52 3.57 -9.48 5.21
N GLU A 53 3.75 -10.66 4.61
CA GLU A 53 4.98 -10.99 3.89
C GLU A 53 5.22 -10.02 2.73
N GLY A 54 6.41 -9.43 2.71
CA GLY A 54 6.86 -8.55 1.64
C GLY A 54 6.25 -7.15 1.65
N VAL A 55 5.59 -6.75 2.74
CA VAL A 55 5.26 -5.34 3.01
C VAL A 55 6.45 -4.66 3.68
N LEU A 56 7.00 -3.64 3.04
CA LEU A 56 8.17 -2.93 3.56
C LEU A 56 7.74 -1.80 4.48
N LYS A 57 8.45 -1.58 5.58
CA LYS A 57 8.27 -0.33 6.32
C LYS A 57 8.93 0.83 5.57
N ASN A 58 8.20 1.94 5.41
CA ASN A 58 8.75 3.13 4.78
C ASN A 58 10.06 3.58 5.45
N GLU A 59 10.85 4.31 4.69
CA GLU A 59 12.20 4.76 5.03
C GLU A 59 13.23 3.64 5.06
N CYS A 60 13.33 2.86 6.13
CA CYS A 60 14.59 2.15 6.44
C CYS A 60 14.53 0.61 6.31
N ASP A 61 13.43 0.04 5.83
CA ASP A 61 13.36 -1.41 5.65
C ASP A 61 14.11 -1.87 4.39
N LEU A 62 15.37 -2.27 4.60
CA LEU A 62 16.23 -2.84 3.58
C LEU A 62 16.42 -4.35 3.74
N ILE A 63 15.74 -4.96 4.72
CA ILE A 63 15.89 -6.38 5.06
C ILE A 63 14.73 -7.17 4.47
N THR A 64 13.51 -6.64 4.57
CA THR A 64 12.33 -7.27 3.99
C THR A 64 12.43 -7.26 2.47
N LYS A 65 12.26 -8.44 1.86
CA LYS A 65 12.18 -8.55 0.41
C LYS A 65 10.75 -8.21 -0.03
N PRO A 66 10.53 -7.23 -0.91
CA PRO A 66 9.20 -6.86 -1.35
C PRO A 66 8.55 -7.97 -2.15
N THR A 67 7.25 -8.15 -1.93
CA THR A 67 6.39 -8.84 -2.89
C THR A 67 6.12 -7.89 -4.04
N PHE A 68 6.54 -8.28 -5.24
CA PHE A 68 6.30 -7.51 -6.46
C PHE A 68 5.02 -7.96 -7.18
N TYR A 69 4.28 -6.97 -7.65
CA TYR A 69 3.06 -7.12 -8.44
C TYR A 69 3.32 -6.60 -9.86
N PRO A 70 2.68 -7.19 -10.89
CA PRO A 70 2.92 -6.83 -12.28
C PRO A 70 2.27 -5.51 -12.69
N ASP A 71 1.25 -5.06 -11.96
CA ASP A 71 0.45 -3.88 -12.28
C ASP A 71 -0.16 -3.26 -11.02
N LEU A 72 -0.61 -2.01 -11.14
CA LEU A 72 -1.26 -1.27 -10.06
C LEU A 72 -2.48 -2.00 -9.52
N ARG A 73 -3.32 -2.56 -10.40
CA ARG A 73 -4.59 -3.20 -10.01
C ARG A 73 -4.33 -4.38 -9.07
N SER A 74 -3.37 -5.23 -9.40
CA SER A 74 -2.99 -6.40 -8.60
C SER A 74 -2.40 -5.98 -7.26
N ALA A 75 -1.54 -4.96 -7.25
CA ALA A 75 -0.96 -4.42 -6.02
C ALA A 75 -2.03 -3.78 -5.11
N ALA A 76 -2.94 -3.02 -5.71
CA ALA A 76 -4.03 -2.33 -5.05
C ALA A 76 -5.05 -3.32 -4.46
N MET A 77 -5.41 -4.38 -5.21
CA MET A 77 -6.26 -5.47 -4.70
C MET A 77 -5.63 -6.15 -3.48
N SER A 78 -4.33 -6.43 -3.53
CA SER A 78 -3.60 -7.04 -2.41
C SER A 78 -3.56 -6.11 -1.20
N GLY A 79 -3.21 -4.84 -1.39
CA GLY A 79 -3.19 -3.83 -0.34
C GLY A 79 -4.56 -3.61 0.31
N PHE A 80 -5.62 -3.54 -0.49
CA PHE A 80 -6.99 -3.45 0.03
C PHE A 80 -7.39 -4.71 0.81
N GLY A 81 -7.00 -5.89 0.32
CA GLY A 81 -7.20 -7.15 1.03
C GLY A 81 -6.51 -7.18 2.39
N MET A 82 -5.27 -6.67 2.49
CA MET A 82 -4.55 -6.53 3.76
C MET A 82 -5.26 -5.55 4.71
N MET A 83 -5.69 -4.40 4.20
CA MET A 83 -6.45 -3.42 4.97
C MET A 83 -7.75 -4.01 5.52
N LYS A 84 -8.51 -4.76 4.71
CA LYS A 84 -9.75 -5.43 5.14
C LYS A 84 -9.50 -6.53 6.17
N GLN A 85 -8.35 -7.20 6.14
CA GLN A 85 -7.99 -8.20 7.16
C GLN A 85 -7.72 -7.57 8.53
N LEU A 86 -7.05 -6.41 8.58
CA LEU A 86 -6.76 -5.71 9.84
C LEU A 86 -7.93 -4.84 10.32
N TYR A 87 -8.63 -4.22 9.38
CA TYR A 87 -9.69 -3.24 9.61
C TYR A 87 -10.94 -3.62 8.79
N PRO A 88 -11.68 -4.66 9.19
CA PRO A 88 -12.78 -5.22 8.39
C PRO A 88 -13.97 -4.28 8.22
N LEU A 89 -14.04 -3.20 9.01
CA LEU A 89 -15.14 -2.24 8.99
C LEU A 89 -15.08 -1.24 7.83
N TYR A 90 -13.95 -1.14 7.11
CA TYR A 90 -13.86 -0.30 5.92
C TYR A 90 -14.88 -0.72 4.85
N ASP A 91 -15.48 0.25 4.17
CA ASP A 91 -16.41 -0.01 3.07
C ASP A 91 -15.66 -0.55 1.84
N ASP A 92 -16.23 -1.56 1.20
CA ASP A 92 -15.73 -2.13 -0.06
C ASP A 92 -15.82 -1.12 -1.22
N ASN A 93 -16.71 -0.12 -1.11
CA ASN A 93 -16.84 0.94 -2.11
C ASN A 93 -15.58 1.80 -2.23
N LEU A 94 -14.79 1.96 -1.16
CA LEU A 94 -13.53 2.72 -1.20
C LEU A 94 -12.59 2.20 -2.28
N PHE A 95 -12.54 0.88 -2.46
CA PHE A 95 -11.71 0.28 -3.48
C PHE A 95 -12.23 0.56 -4.90
N ASN A 96 -13.55 0.54 -5.08
CA ASN A 96 -14.16 0.84 -6.37
C ASN A 96 -14.01 2.31 -6.74
N GLU A 97 -14.14 3.22 -5.76
CA GLU A 97 -13.90 4.65 -5.92
C GLU A 97 -12.44 4.89 -6.32
N PHE A 98 -11.49 4.30 -5.59
CA PHE A 98 -10.07 4.35 -5.94
C PHE A 98 -9.79 3.91 -7.38
N LEU A 99 -10.34 2.76 -7.81
CA LEU A 99 -10.16 2.27 -9.17
C LEU A 99 -10.76 3.20 -10.23
N SER A 100 -11.79 3.99 -9.89
CA SER A 100 -12.40 4.94 -10.81
C SER A 100 -11.62 6.25 -10.98
N GLU A 101 -10.73 6.56 -10.04
CA GLU A 101 -9.91 7.77 -10.03
C GLU A 101 -8.54 7.59 -10.71
N ILE A 102 -8.13 6.33 -10.94
CA ILE A 102 -6.86 6.02 -11.60
C ILE A 102 -7.01 6.21 -13.11
N PRO A 103 -6.13 7.01 -13.76
CA PRO A 103 -6.10 7.12 -15.22
C PRO A 103 -5.66 5.80 -15.88
N GLU A 104 -6.33 5.42 -16.98
CA GLU A 104 -6.00 4.25 -17.82
C GLU A 104 -4.58 4.33 -18.43
#